data_AF-T1HYV5-F1
#
_entry.id   AF-T1HYV5-F1
#
_cell.length_a   1.000
_cell.length_b   1.000
_cell.length_c   1.000
_cell.angle_alpha   90.00
_cell.angle_beta   90.00
_cell.angle_gamma   90.00
#
_symmetry.space_group_name_H-M   'P 1'
#
loop_
_entity.id
_entity.type
_entity.pdbx_description
1 polymer ?
#
loop_
_entity_poly.entity_id
_entity_poly.type
_entity_poly.pdbx_seq_one_letter_code
_entity_poly.pdbx_strand_id
1 'polypeptide(L)'
;MKWAVFFISMGALLQGVAVNGLLHYFIPMIERHFQLSSTKAGFMSGAYDIASLVCLIPVTYFGGQKTANKPRILGTGVFIMGAGSFIFALPAFFAQYKYYAAKTLCVEVIEHENEEINRNYTFHYALLVIGNFLHGVGASPLFTLGIIYLDENAPPNRSSIYLGIYYMMAILGPSLGYLLGGYLSNYYVDFAFIDIERSVEIKDMRPSDPSWVGCWWLGFLCCSALSFIFAVPILGYPRSLKEQKDMKMIVPKQNLSDIPSFSGLPSSFSRVLRRLKFDFITCAGFCEGLVISGMGSFFPKILEQQMGCSAQTTAMVLGAIAVPCALFGIMIGGWVIKHYRLKLDHMILFCLSMICMATVTSLALFLSCEPANITGFHIPYPSQSISVETELKSLAMGIQWIVARLLGTIPGPVLFGMIFDQSCILWYTNSKSSGECLLYDHWLLSLYLGGIVISVKCAEAVFFVVAYFIKSDDYTHIQ
;
A
#
# COMPACT_ATOMS: atom_id res chain seq x y z
N MET A 1 10.66 17.07 -22.58
CA MET A 1 9.87 16.08 -21.83
C MET A 1 10.68 15.04 -21.00
N LYS A 2 11.38 14.06 -21.63
CA LYS A 2 11.96 12.83 -21.01
C LYS A 2 12.38 12.88 -19.52
N TRP A 3 13.27 13.78 -19.12
CA TRP A 3 13.78 13.86 -17.73
C TRP A 3 12.69 14.14 -16.69
N ALA A 4 11.67 14.92 -17.03
CA ALA A 4 10.56 15.18 -16.11
C ALA A 4 9.72 13.92 -15.86
N VAL A 5 9.57 13.05 -16.87
CA VAL A 5 8.98 11.70 -16.70
C VAL A 5 9.83 10.91 -15.71
N PHE A 6 11.13 10.79 -15.96
CA PHE A 6 12.05 10.03 -15.10
C PHE A 6 11.95 10.44 -13.62
N PHE A 7 12.14 11.71 -13.26
CA PHE A 7 12.12 12.12 -11.85
C PHE A 7 10.73 12.00 -11.20
N ILE A 8 9.64 12.30 -11.92
CA ILE A 8 8.28 12.16 -11.37
C ILE A 8 7.91 10.67 -11.18
N SER A 9 8.32 9.80 -12.11
CA SER A 9 8.20 8.34 -11.98
C SER A 9 9.04 7.78 -10.82
N MET A 10 10.25 8.29 -10.58
CA MET A 10 11.06 7.90 -9.42
C MET A 10 10.37 8.25 -8.09
N GLY A 11 9.66 9.38 -8.02
CA GLY A 11 8.84 9.74 -6.86
C GLY A 11 7.73 8.73 -6.58
N ALA A 12 7.03 8.26 -7.63
CA ALA A 12 6.01 7.22 -7.50
C ALA A 12 6.59 5.85 -7.15
N LEU A 13 7.76 5.49 -7.70
CA LEU A 13 8.48 4.28 -7.34
C LEU A 13 8.86 4.28 -5.85
N LEU A 14 9.40 5.37 -5.33
CA LEU A 14 9.78 5.48 -3.92
C LEU A 14 8.58 5.42 -2.96
N GLN A 15 7.44 6.02 -3.33
CA GLN A 15 6.18 5.83 -2.59
C GLN A 15 5.83 4.33 -2.53
N GLY A 16 5.89 3.65 -3.67
CA GLY A 16 5.60 2.24 -3.80
C GLY A 16 6.54 1.36 -2.96
N VAL A 17 7.84 1.63 -3.00
CA VAL A 17 8.87 0.92 -2.18
C VAL A 17 8.59 1.10 -0.69
N ALA A 18 8.41 2.35 -0.23
CA ALA A 18 8.28 2.64 1.20
C ALA A 18 6.96 2.15 1.79
N VAL A 19 5.82 2.53 1.20
CA VAL A 19 4.49 2.31 1.80
C VAL A 19 3.90 0.97 1.39
N ASN A 20 3.96 0.62 0.12
CA ASN A 20 3.23 -0.54 -0.42
C ASN A 20 4.06 -1.83 -0.46
N GLY A 21 5.35 -1.77 -0.07
CA GLY A 21 6.28 -2.88 0.00
C GLY A 21 6.95 -3.01 1.37
N LEU A 22 7.90 -2.12 1.69
CA LEU A 22 8.68 -2.17 2.94
C LEU A 22 7.80 -2.14 4.19
N LEU A 23 6.86 -1.19 4.30
CA LEU A 23 5.96 -1.07 5.45
C LEU A 23 5.14 -2.34 5.66
N HIS A 24 4.43 -2.81 4.63
CA HIS A 24 3.62 -4.02 4.72
C HIS A 24 4.46 -5.25 5.08
N TYR A 25 5.62 -5.42 4.43
CA TYR A 25 6.55 -6.50 4.73
C TYR A 25 7.03 -6.51 6.20
N PHE A 26 7.34 -5.32 6.75
CA PHE A 26 7.88 -5.21 8.09
C PHE A 26 6.84 -5.11 9.22
N ILE A 27 5.52 -5.10 8.93
CA ILE A 27 4.48 -5.12 9.98
C ILE A 27 4.73 -6.19 11.06
N PRO A 28 4.96 -7.48 10.73
CA PRO A 28 5.22 -8.52 11.75
C PRO A 28 6.54 -8.37 12.52
N MET A 29 7.45 -7.50 12.09
CA MET A 29 8.70 -7.20 12.78
C MET A 29 8.58 -5.92 13.62
N ILE A 30 7.77 -4.96 13.18
CA ILE A 30 7.41 -3.74 13.93
C ILE A 30 6.47 -4.10 15.10
N GLU A 31 5.55 -5.05 14.90
CA GLU A 31 4.74 -5.66 15.98
C GLU A 31 5.63 -6.23 17.09
N ARG A 32 6.58 -7.12 16.73
CA ARG A 32 7.58 -7.69 17.65
C ARG A 32 8.47 -6.65 18.33
N HIS A 33 8.97 -5.67 17.59
CA HIS A 33 9.90 -4.67 18.12
C HIS A 33 9.25 -3.71 19.12
N PHE A 34 8.01 -3.27 18.86
CA PHE A 34 7.30 -2.29 19.70
C PHE A 34 6.21 -2.89 20.59
N GLN A 35 5.99 -4.21 20.54
CA GLN A 35 4.94 -4.92 21.27
C GLN A 35 3.54 -4.35 20.96
N LEU A 36 3.20 -4.35 19.68
CA LEU A 36 1.93 -3.83 19.16
C LEU A 36 0.97 -4.97 18.82
N SER A 37 -0.30 -4.79 19.16
CA SER A 37 -1.38 -5.62 18.65
C SER A 37 -1.65 -5.32 17.17
N SER A 38 -2.18 -6.29 16.44
CA SER A 38 -2.36 -6.21 14.98
C SER A 38 -3.32 -5.09 14.59
N THR A 39 -4.31 -4.77 15.43
CA THR A 39 -5.20 -3.61 15.25
C THR A 39 -4.43 -2.27 15.29
N LYS A 40 -3.40 -2.13 16.13
CA LYS A 40 -2.52 -0.93 16.17
C LYS A 40 -1.65 -0.85 14.92
N ALA A 41 -1.10 -1.98 14.46
CA ALA A 41 -0.34 -2.04 13.21
C ALA A 41 -1.23 -1.72 11.98
N GLY A 42 -2.47 -2.20 11.96
CA GLY A 42 -3.47 -1.87 10.94
C GLY A 42 -3.80 -0.38 10.91
N PHE A 43 -3.98 0.26 12.07
CA PHE A 43 -4.18 1.71 12.15
C PHE A 43 -2.95 2.50 11.69
N MET A 44 -1.74 2.07 12.08
CA MET A 44 -0.47 2.64 11.60
C MET A 44 -0.36 2.58 10.07
N SER A 45 -0.74 1.45 9.45
CA SER A 45 -0.81 1.32 7.99
C SER A 45 -1.85 2.27 7.37
N GLY A 46 -3.08 2.28 7.91
CA GLY A 46 -4.20 3.13 7.44
C GLY A 46 -3.95 4.64 7.56
N ALA A 47 -3.00 5.09 8.39
CA ALA A 47 -2.61 6.49 8.51
C ALA A 47 -2.20 7.14 7.15
N TYR A 48 -1.60 6.35 6.26
CA TYR A 48 -1.28 6.77 4.88
C TYR A 48 -2.53 7.14 4.08
N ASP A 49 -3.59 6.35 4.18
CA ASP A 49 -4.85 6.59 3.46
C ASP A 49 -5.66 7.74 4.06
N ILE A 50 -5.68 7.85 5.39
CA ILE A 50 -6.31 8.97 6.10
C ILE A 50 -5.66 10.30 5.66
N ALA A 51 -4.33 10.37 5.67
CA ALA A 51 -3.60 11.54 5.20
C ALA A 51 -3.80 11.81 3.70
N SER A 52 -3.71 10.76 2.89
CA SER A 52 -3.93 10.85 1.45
C SER A 52 -5.30 11.48 1.15
N LEU A 53 -6.36 10.96 1.77
CA LEU A 53 -7.75 11.42 1.61
C LEU A 53 -7.91 12.91 1.97
N VAL A 54 -7.41 13.31 3.15
CA VAL A 54 -7.51 14.70 3.65
C VAL A 54 -6.79 15.68 2.72
N CYS A 55 -5.63 15.30 2.18
CA CYS A 55 -4.86 16.16 1.28
C CYS A 55 -5.32 16.10 -0.19
N LEU A 56 -5.95 15.00 -0.65
CA LEU A 56 -6.28 14.78 -2.06
C LEU A 56 -7.21 15.85 -2.63
N ILE A 57 -8.26 16.25 -1.90
CA ILE A 57 -9.24 17.25 -2.38
C ILE A 57 -8.62 18.66 -2.45
N PRO A 58 -7.93 19.19 -1.41
CA PRO A 58 -7.22 20.46 -1.52
C PRO A 58 -6.12 20.46 -2.60
N VAL A 59 -5.30 19.41 -2.66
CA VAL A 59 -4.17 19.33 -3.61
C VAL A 59 -4.66 19.29 -5.06
N THR A 60 -5.72 18.53 -5.35
CA THR A 60 -6.31 18.52 -6.70
C THR A 60 -6.98 19.84 -7.05
N TYR A 61 -7.79 20.43 -6.15
CA TYR A 61 -8.51 21.67 -6.41
C TYR A 61 -7.58 22.88 -6.61
N PHE A 62 -6.60 23.09 -5.72
CA PHE A 62 -5.66 24.21 -5.83
C PHE A 62 -4.54 23.95 -6.85
N GLY A 63 -4.01 22.71 -6.90
CA GLY A 63 -2.94 22.34 -7.82
C GLY A 63 -3.39 22.13 -9.27
N GLY A 64 -4.66 21.82 -9.50
CA GLY A 64 -5.23 21.67 -10.84
C GLY A 64 -5.35 22.99 -11.62
N GLN A 65 -5.35 24.13 -10.92
CA GLN A 65 -5.52 25.46 -11.52
C GLN A 65 -4.39 25.79 -12.52
N LYS A 66 -4.74 26.45 -13.64
CA LYS A 66 -3.78 26.86 -14.69
C LYS A 66 -2.70 27.83 -14.19
N THR A 67 -2.93 28.47 -13.05
CA THR A 67 -2.01 29.39 -12.35
C THR A 67 -1.06 28.67 -11.39
N ALA A 68 -1.37 27.44 -10.97
CA ALA A 68 -0.57 26.69 -10.01
C ALA A 68 0.79 26.25 -10.60
N ASN A 69 1.77 26.00 -9.73
CA ASN A 69 3.04 25.41 -10.15
C ASN A 69 3.08 23.92 -9.77
N LYS A 70 2.47 23.08 -10.62
CA LYS A 70 2.36 21.62 -10.42
C LYS A 70 3.70 20.97 -10.06
N PRO A 71 4.84 21.21 -10.78
CA PRO A 71 6.15 20.73 -10.36
C PRO A 71 6.59 21.13 -8.95
N ARG A 72 6.32 22.35 -8.50
CA ARG A 72 6.66 22.74 -7.12
C ARG A 72 5.83 21.97 -6.08
N ILE A 73 4.53 21.82 -6.32
CA ILE A 73 3.66 21.04 -5.42
C ILE A 73 4.10 19.56 -5.39
N LEU A 74 4.48 19.01 -6.55
CA LEU A 74 5.03 17.66 -6.67
C LEU A 74 6.35 17.48 -5.92
N GLY A 75 7.32 18.36 -6.14
CA GLY A 75 8.63 18.30 -5.48
C GLY A 75 8.52 18.50 -3.96
N THR A 76 7.64 19.39 -3.50
CA THR A 76 7.31 19.53 -2.08
C THR A 76 6.64 18.27 -1.53
N GLY A 77 5.76 17.60 -2.30
CA GLY A 77 5.18 16.31 -1.93
C GLY A 77 6.22 15.21 -1.74
N VAL A 78 7.12 15.03 -2.72
CA VAL A 78 8.24 14.06 -2.63
C VAL A 78 9.18 14.40 -1.45
N PHE A 79 9.42 15.68 -1.17
CA PHE A 79 10.21 16.10 0.00
C PHE A 79 9.51 15.75 1.32
N ILE A 80 8.19 16.01 1.44
CA ILE A 80 7.39 15.65 2.61
C ILE A 80 7.35 14.13 2.81
N MET A 81 7.25 13.35 1.73
CA MET A 81 7.35 11.90 1.76
C MET A 81 8.72 11.43 2.28
N GLY A 82 9.81 12.04 1.80
CA GLY A 82 11.16 11.75 2.29
C GLY A 82 11.35 12.08 3.78
N ALA A 83 10.73 13.16 4.27
CA ALA A 83 10.71 13.49 5.69
C ALA A 83 9.86 12.48 6.49
N GLY A 84 8.75 12.01 5.93
CA GLY A 84 7.94 10.92 6.48
C GLY A 84 8.75 9.64 6.68
N SER A 85 9.53 9.22 5.67
CA SER A 85 10.37 8.02 5.77
C SER A 85 11.50 8.17 6.79
N PHE A 86 12.07 9.38 6.95
CA PHE A 86 13.02 9.66 8.02
C PHE A 86 12.38 9.52 9.40
N ILE A 87 11.24 10.19 9.62
CA ILE A 87 10.50 10.16 10.89
C ILE A 87 10.02 8.74 11.23
N PHE A 88 9.62 7.95 10.23
CA PHE A 88 9.24 6.56 10.41
C PHE A 88 10.40 5.67 10.89
N ALA A 89 11.64 5.97 10.47
CA ALA A 89 12.83 5.23 10.89
C ALA A 89 13.36 5.62 12.28
N LEU A 90 13.10 6.85 12.75
CA LEU A 90 13.61 7.38 14.03
C LEU A 90 13.38 6.48 15.26
N PRO A 91 12.24 5.79 15.44
CA PRO A 91 12.01 4.90 16.59
C PRO A 91 13.10 3.84 16.79
N ALA A 92 13.73 3.32 15.74
CA ALA A 92 14.80 2.33 15.86
C ALA A 92 16.08 2.86 16.53
N PHE A 93 16.27 4.19 16.57
CA PHE A 93 17.44 4.84 17.17
C PHE A 93 17.19 5.27 18.62
N PHE A 94 15.92 5.29 19.06
CA PHE A 94 15.51 5.73 20.40
C PHE A 94 14.93 4.59 21.26
N ALA A 95 14.43 3.52 20.63
CA ALA A 95 13.97 2.32 21.32
C ALA A 95 15.12 1.31 21.48
N GLN A 96 15.74 1.27 22.66
CA GLN A 96 16.65 0.18 23.01
C GLN A 96 15.87 -1.16 23.10
N TYR A 97 16.15 -2.08 22.18
CA TYR A 97 15.57 -3.42 22.20
C TYR A 97 16.14 -4.22 23.38
N LYS A 98 15.28 -4.77 24.25
CA LYS A 98 15.67 -5.79 25.23
C LYS A 98 15.39 -7.18 24.62
N TYR A 99 16.46 -7.95 24.51
CA TYR A 99 16.49 -9.32 24.00
C TYR A 99 15.81 -10.27 25.01
N TYR A 100 14.86 -11.08 24.53
CA TYR A 100 14.23 -12.15 25.31
C TYR A 100 14.61 -13.50 24.70
N ALA A 101 15.66 -14.12 25.26
CA ALA A 101 15.97 -15.52 24.98
C ALA A 101 14.97 -16.44 25.67
N ALA A 102 13.98 -16.91 24.91
CA ALA A 102 13.12 -18.02 25.33
C ALA A 102 13.93 -19.33 25.36
N LYS A 103 14.71 -19.54 26.43
CA LYS A 103 15.36 -20.82 26.76
C LYS A 103 14.28 -21.84 27.15
N THR A 104 13.65 -22.43 26.14
CA THR A 104 12.55 -23.41 26.19
C THR A 104 11.29 -22.97 26.95
N LEU A 105 10.18 -23.69 26.74
CA LEU A 105 8.90 -23.44 27.45
C LEU A 105 8.93 -23.84 28.94
N CYS A 106 10.06 -24.32 29.46
CA CYS A 106 10.17 -24.97 30.78
C CYS A 106 11.26 -24.35 31.67
N VAL A 107 11.59 -23.06 31.46
CA VAL A 107 12.44 -22.28 32.37
C VAL A 107 11.60 -21.18 32.99
N GLU A 108 11.82 -20.94 34.29
CA GLU A 108 11.13 -19.89 35.04
C GLU A 108 11.35 -18.52 34.38
N VAL A 109 10.30 -17.70 34.34
CA VAL A 109 10.45 -16.29 33.95
C VAL A 109 11.24 -15.60 35.05
N ILE A 110 12.55 -15.44 34.83
CA ILE A 110 13.39 -14.61 35.69
C ILE A 110 12.94 -13.17 35.48
N GLU A 111 12.04 -12.71 36.34
CA GLU A 111 11.66 -11.31 36.46
C GLU A 111 12.86 -10.49 36.95
N HIS A 112 13.70 -10.07 36.00
CA HIS A 112 14.57 -8.92 36.18
C HIS A 112 13.71 -7.65 36.24
N GLU A 113 13.02 -7.48 37.37
CA GLU A 113 12.60 -6.17 37.86
C GLU A 113 13.79 -5.21 37.91
N ASN A 114 13.49 -3.92 38.00
CA ASN A 114 14.44 -2.83 38.10
C ASN A 114 15.21 -2.54 36.81
N GLU A 115 14.46 -2.03 35.82
CA GLU A 115 14.77 -0.68 35.33
C GLU A 115 13.53 -0.03 34.70
N GLU A 116 12.93 0.96 35.39
CA GLU A 116 11.99 1.91 34.77
C GLU A 116 12.74 2.90 33.87
N ILE A 117 13.37 2.39 32.81
CA ILE A 117 13.66 3.24 31.65
C ILE A 117 12.32 3.83 31.21
N ASN A 118 12.26 5.16 31.11
CA ASN A 118 11.03 5.92 30.83
C ASN A 118 10.55 5.71 29.39
N ARG A 119 10.03 4.50 29.11
CA ARG A 119 9.63 4.01 27.79
C ARG A 119 8.36 4.74 27.34
N ASN A 120 8.55 5.86 26.66
CA ASN A 120 7.51 6.51 25.88
C ASN A 120 7.14 5.68 24.64
N TYR A 121 6.56 4.48 24.83
CA TYR A 121 5.97 3.66 23.77
C TYR A 121 5.01 4.48 22.90
N THR A 122 4.22 5.36 23.53
CA THR A 122 3.33 6.32 22.87
C THR A 122 4.06 7.26 21.92
N PHE A 123 5.29 7.68 22.23
CA PHE A 123 6.10 8.54 21.35
C PHE A 123 6.65 7.74 20.15
N HIS A 124 7.19 6.54 20.38
CA HIS A 124 7.67 5.68 19.30
C HIS A 124 6.53 5.29 18.34
N TYR A 125 5.36 4.91 18.86
CA TYR A 125 4.18 4.64 18.05
C TYR A 125 3.66 5.90 17.33
N ALA A 126 3.67 7.07 17.99
CA ALA A 126 3.29 8.33 17.35
C ALA A 126 4.24 8.70 16.19
N LEU A 127 5.55 8.47 16.32
CA LEU A 127 6.50 8.68 15.22
C LEU A 127 6.19 7.77 14.01
N LEU A 128 5.86 6.49 14.23
CA LEU A 128 5.44 5.58 13.15
C LEU A 128 4.15 6.08 12.45
N VAL A 129 3.13 6.46 13.22
CA VAL A 129 1.86 6.98 12.70
C VAL A 129 2.08 8.32 11.95
N ILE A 130 2.87 9.25 12.50
CA ILE A 130 3.18 10.55 11.88
C ILE A 130 4.01 10.37 10.61
N GLY A 131 5.02 9.50 10.63
CA GLY A 131 5.84 9.20 9.46
C GLY A 131 5.00 8.68 8.29
N ASN A 132 4.08 7.74 8.57
CA ASN A 132 3.20 7.18 7.54
C ASN A 132 2.07 8.15 7.12
N PHE A 133 1.59 9.01 8.02
CA PHE A 133 0.72 10.12 7.66
C PHE A 133 1.43 11.07 6.68
N LEU A 134 2.69 11.44 6.93
CA LEU A 134 3.48 12.30 6.04
C LEU A 134 3.76 11.64 4.67
N HIS A 135 3.91 10.30 4.60
CA HIS A 135 3.92 9.60 3.30
C HIS A 135 2.63 9.89 2.51
N GLY A 136 1.46 9.87 3.15
CA GLY A 136 0.17 10.12 2.49
C GLY A 136 0.02 11.56 2.00
N VAL A 137 0.40 12.54 2.84
CA VAL A 137 0.47 13.96 2.43
C VAL A 137 1.39 14.15 1.21
N GLY A 138 2.56 13.50 1.23
CA GLY A 138 3.54 13.59 0.15
C GLY A 138 3.14 12.88 -1.14
N ALA A 139 2.39 11.78 -1.04
CA ALA A 139 1.90 11.00 -2.18
C ALA A 139 0.68 11.60 -2.89
N SER A 140 -0.19 12.33 -2.17
CA SER A 140 -1.39 12.98 -2.75
C SER A 140 -1.15 13.73 -4.08
N PRO A 141 -0.11 14.57 -4.24
CA PRO A 141 0.16 15.24 -5.53
C PRO A 141 0.69 14.30 -6.62
N LEU A 142 1.43 13.23 -6.30
CA LEU A 142 2.04 12.35 -7.32
C LEU A 142 0.96 11.72 -8.20
N PHE A 143 0.03 11.00 -7.58
CA PHE A 143 -1.05 10.26 -8.26
C PHE A 143 -2.21 11.16 -8.75
N THR A 144 -2.00 12.48 -8.81
CA THR A 144 -2.97 13.42 -9.38
C THR A 144 -2.27 14.47 -10.24
N LEU A 145 -1.61 15.44 -9.61
CA LEU A 145 -0.90 16.52 -10.29
C LEU A 145 0.29 16.02 -11.11
N GLY A 146 0.90 14.88 -10.74
CA GLY A 146 1.99 14.25 -11.49
C GLY A 146 1.50 13.75 -12.83
N ILE A 147 0.47 12.90 -12.81
CA ILE A 147 -0.22 12.36 -13.99
C ILE A 147 -0.70 13.52 -14.89
N ILE A 148 -1.40 14.50 -14.32
CA ILE A 148 -1.90 15.68 -15.05
C ILE A 148 -0.76 16.50 -15.67
N TYR A 149 0.32 16.75 -14.93
CA TYR A 149 1.47 17.50 -15.44
C TYR A 149 2.19 16.75 -16.55
N LEU A 150 2.31 15.42 -16.45
CA LEU A 150 2.92 14.61 -17.50
C LEU A 150 2.07 14.62 -18.79
N ASP A 151 0.74 14.50 -18.70
CA ASP A 151 -0.15 14.57 -19.85
C ASP A 151 -0.15 15.97 -20.50
N GLU A 152 -0.34 17.04 -19.71
CA GLU A 152 -0.33 18.44 -20.18
C GLU A 152 0.97 18.89 -20.85
N ASN A 153 2.09 18.19 -20.56
CA ASN A 153 3.42 18.49 -21.09
C ASN A 153 3.94 17.46 -22.10
N ALA A 154 3.18 16.40 -22.38
CA ALA A 154 3.52 15.46 -23.42
C ALA A 154 3.27 16.03 -24.83
N PRO A 155 4.00 15.54 -25.85
CA PRO A 155 3.52 15.56 -27.23
C PRO A 155 2.30 14.63 -27.36
N PRO A 156 1.25 14.99 -28.12
CA PRO A 156 0.04 14.18 -28.23
C PRO A 156 0.31 12.75 -28.69
N ASN A 157 1.26 12.56 -29.61
CA ASN A 157 1.65 11.24 -30.13
C ASN A 157 2.48 10.39 -29.14
N ARG A 158 2.74 10.86 -27.91
CA ARG A 158 3.59 10.18 -26.92
C ARG A 158 3.07 10.21 -25.47
N SER A 159 1.94 10.86 -25.17
CA SER A 159 1.44 10.96 -23.78
C SER A 159 1.22 9.58 -23.15
N SER A 160 0.52 8.69 -23.84
CA SER A 160 0.27 7.31 -23.38
C SER A 160 1.53 6.53 -23.02
N ILE A 161 2.66 6.77 -23.72
CA ILE A 161 3.94 6.11 -23.42
C ILE A 161 4.54 6.68 -22.12
N TYR A 162 4.46 8.00 -21.91
CA TYR A 162 4.98 8.63 -20.70
C TYR A 162 4.11 8.34 -19.46
N LEU A 163 2.80 8.20 -19.63
CA LEU A 163 1.89 7.74 -18.57
C LEU A 163 2.09 6.25 -18.25
N GLY A 164 2.30 5.39 -19.26
CA GLY A 164 2.66 3.99 -19.05
C GLY A 164 3.94 3.83 -18.24
N ILE A 165 5.01 4.56 -18.58
CA ILE A 165 6.27 4.60 -17.81
C ILE A 165 6.06 5.09 -16.36
N TYR A 166 5.07 5.96 -16.12
CA TYR A 166 4.73 6.43 -14.77
C TYR A 166 4.05 5.33 -13.94
N TYR A 167 2.99 4.68 -14.46
CA TYR A 167 2.29 3.61 -13.73
C TYR A 167 3.15 2.36 -13.55
N MET A 168 3.93 1.97 -14.58
CA MET A 168 4.91 0.88 -14.50
C MET A 168 5.89 1.09 -13.32
N MET A 169 6.45 2.30 -13.19
CA MET A 169 7.37 2.64 -12.09
C MET A 169 6.69 2.67 -10.72
N ALA A 170 5.44 3.14 -10.66
CA ALA A 170 4.66 3.15 -9.41
C ALA A 170 4.41 1.75 -8.86
N ILE A 171 4.24 0.74 -9.73
CA ILE A 171 3.89 -0.63 -9.31
C ILE A 171 5.10 -1.59 -9.32
N LEU A 172 6.19 -1.23 -10.00
CA LEU A 172 7.53 -1.76 -9.72
C LEU A 172 7.98 -1.44 -8.28
N GLY A 173 7.53 -0.30 -7.72
CA GLY A 173 7.84 0.13 -6.36
C GLY A 173 7.53 -0.93 -5.27
N PRO A 174 6.28 -1.39 -5.12
CA PRO A 174 5.92 -2.47 -4.19
C PRO A 174 6.79 -3.73 -4.34
N SER A 175 7.04 -4.17 -5.59
CA SER A 175 7.88 -5.35 -5.88
C SER A 175 9.29 -5.18 -5.32
N LEU A 176 9.94 -4.04 -5.62
CA LEU A 176 11.25 -3.69 -5.07
C LEU A 176 11.22 -3.55 -3.54
N GLY A 177 10.12 -3.05 -2.96
CA GLY A 177 9.97 -2.92 -1.51
C GLY A 177 9.87 -4.26 -0.79
N TYR A 178 9.09 -5.22 -1.29
CA TYR A 178 9.03 -6.58 -0.73
C TYR A 178 10.38 -7.30 -0.85
N LEU A 179 11.03 -7.23 -2.02
CA LEU A 179 12.33 -7.87 -2.25
C LEU A 179 13.44 -7.24 -1.39
N LEU A 180 13.47 -5.91 -1.26
CA LEU A 180 14.41 -5.21 -0.37
C LEU A 180 14.12 -5.52 1.10
N GLY A 181 12.85 -5.64 1.49
CA GLY A 181 12.45 -6.10 2.82
C GLY A 181 13.00 -7.50 3.12
N GLY A 182 12.77 -8.46 2.21
CA GLY A 182 13.28 -9.83 2.29
C GLY A 182 14.80 -9.98 2.26
N TYR A 183 15.52 -8.95 1.80
CA TYR A 183 16.97 -8.86 1.92
C TYR A 183 17.39 -8.26 3.27
N LEU A 184 16.79 -7.13 3.67
CA LEU A 184 17.08 -6.43 4.91
C LEU A 184 16.69 -7.22 6.18
N SER A 185 15.71 -8.13 6.10
CA SER A 185 15.32 -8.99 7.21
C SER A 185 16.38 -10.02 7.62
N ASN A 186 17.38 -10.28 6.78
CA ASN A 186 18.53 -11.14 7.14
C ASN A 186 19.54 -10.44 8.05
N TYR A 187 19.42 -9.12 8.23
CA TYR A 187 20.24 -8.33 9.15
C TYR A 187 19.43 -8.01 10.40
N TYR A 188 20.00 -8.26 11.58
CA TYR A 188 19.34 -7.99 12.85
C TYR A 188 19.08 -6.49 13.04
N VAL A 189 18.00 -6.12 13.72
CA VAL A 189 17.59 -4.71 13.88
C VAL A 189 18.68 -3.81 14.46
N ASP A 190 19.45 -4.33 15.43
CA ASP A 190 20.52 -3.61 16.13
C ASP A 190 21.91 -3.79 15.47
N PHE A 191 22.05 -4.35 14.26
CA PHE A 191 23.36 -4.75 13.69
C PHE A 191 24.45 -3.66 13.65
N ALA A 192 24.06 -2.38 13.68
CA ALA A 192 24.95 -1.22 13.69
C ALA A 192 25.32 -0.71 15.10
N PHE A 193 24.77 -1.32 16.15
CA PHE A 193 24.84 -0.88 17.56
C PHE A 193 25.25 -2.01 18.53
N ILE A 194 25.70 -3.15 18.04
CA ILE A 194 26.09 -4.30 18.87
C ILE A 194 27.50 -4.08 19.44
N ASP A 195 27.58 -3.86 20.75
CA ASP A 195 28.82 -3.98 21.52
C ASP A 195 29.32 -5.43 21.56
N ILE A 196 30.64 -5.60 21.66
CA ILE A 196 31.33 -6.89 21.47
C ILE A 196 30.83 -7.97 22.45
N GLU A 197 30.49 -7.62 23.69
CA GLU A 197 29.97 -8.59 24.67
C GLU A 197 28.56 -9.07 24.30
N ARG A 198 27.69 -8.15 23.84
CA ARG A 198 26.32 -8.44 23.38
C ARG A 198 26.29 -9.29 22.10
N SER A 199 27.38 -9.27 21.32
CA SER A 199 27.54 -10.10 20.12
C SER A 199 27.60 -11.61 20.43
N VAL A 200 27.94 -12.01 21.66
CA VAL A 200 28.12 -13.42 22.03
C VAL A 200 26.79 -14.15 22.13
N GLU A 201 25.75 -13.55 22.72
CA GLU A 201 24.41 -14.17 22.80
C GLU A 201 23.68 -14.16 21.45
N ILE A 202 23.90 -13.13 20.64
CA ILE A 202 23.29 -13.00 19.30
C ILE A 202 23.90 -14.01 18.30
N LYS A 203 25.11 -14.54 18.59
CA LYS A 203 25.88 -15.41 17.70
C LYS A 203 25.20 -16.74 17.37
N ASP A 204 24.34 -17.23 18.25
CA ASP A 204 23.58 -18.47 18.06
C ASP A 204 22.19 -18.22 17.43
N MET A 205 21.70 -16.97 17.40
CA MET A 205 20.42 -16.62 16.78
C MET A 205 20.51 -16.50 15.26
N ARG A 206 19.39 -16.80 14.59
CA ARG A 206 19.24 -16.86 13.14
C ARG A 206 17.96 -16.13 12.68
N PRO A 207 17.89 -15.70 11.40
CA PRO A 207 16.65 -15.16 10.80
C PRO A 207 15.44 -16.10 10.80
N SER A 208 15.60 -17.35 11.23
CA SER A 208 14.52 -18.33 11.44
C SER A 208 13.79 -18.19 12.77
N ASP A 209 14.36 -17.46 13.73
CA ASP A 209 13.95 -17.59 15.13
C ASP A 209 12.76 -16.68 15.46
N PRO A 210 11.79 -17.10 16.31
CA PRO A 210 10.59 -16.30 16.57
C PRO A 210 10.87 -14.88 17.07
N SER A 211 11.89 -14.72 17.92
CA SER A 211 12.33 -13.42 18.45
C SER A 211 13.15 -12.56 17.45
N TRP A 212 13.37 -13.02 16.22
CA TRP A 212 14.19 -12.29 15.25
C TRP A 212 13.47 -11.06 14.68
N VAL A 213 14.01 -9.87 14.95
CA VAL A 213 13.58 -8.62 14.33
C VAL A 213 14.60 -8.20 13.29
N GLY A 214 14.17 -8.13 12.03
CA GLY A 214 14.99 -7.67 10.91
C GLY A 214 15.22 -6.14 10.90
N CYS A 215 16.19 -5.68 10.11
CA CYS A 215 16.55 -4.27 9.96
C CYS A 215 15.53 -3.47 9.11
N TRP A 216 14.34 -3.29 9.67
CA TRP A 216 13.20 -2.64 9.03
C TRP A 216 13.46 -1.16 8.70
N TRP A 217 14.24 -0.46 9.52
CA TRP A 217 14.45 0.98 9.45
C TRP A 217 15.35 1.43 8.29
N LEU A 218 16.32 0.61 7.87
CA LEU A 218 17.35 1.00 6.89
C LEU A 218 16.76 1.28 5.50
N GLY A 219 15.74 0.51 5.09
CA GLY A 219 15.04 0.73 3.82
C GLY A 219 14.36 2.10 3.74
N PHE A 220 13.79 2.57 4.86
CA PHE A 220 13.14 3.89 4.93
C PHE A 220 14.16 5.04 4.90
N LEU A 221 15.35 4.89 5.49
CA LEU A 221 16.42 5.89 5.36
C LEU A 221 16.92 6.00 3.92
N CYS A 222 17.09 4.87 3.21
CA CYS A 222 17.40 4.88 1.78
C CYS A 222 16.30 5.57 0.96
N CYS A 223 15.02 5.28 1.23
CA CYS A 223 13.89 5.96 0.59
C CYS A 223 13.86 7.47 0.90
N SER A 224 14.20 7.87 2.13
CA SER A 224 14.29 9.27 2.55
C SER A 224 15.35 10.03 1.75
N ALA A 225 16.58 9.52 1.73
CA ALA A 225 17.70 10.14 1.01
C ALA A 225 17.40 10.28 -0.49
N LEU A 226 16.91 9.21 -1.13
CA LEU A 226 16.53 9.24 -2.55
C LEU A 226 15.36 10.19 -2.83
N SER A 227 14.38 10.29 -1.92
CA SER A 227 13.27 11.25 -2.05
C SER A 227 13.77 12.69 -2.00
N PHE A 228 14.65 13.04 -1.07
CA PHE A 228 15.25 14.38 -1.03
C PHE A 228 16.08 14.68 -2.30
N ILE A 229 16.85 13.70 -2.81
CA ILE A 229 17.63 13.84 -4.04
C ILE A 229 16.72 14.09 -5.26
N PHE A 230 15.62 13.33 -5.42
CA PHE A 230 14.73 13.49 -6.57
C PHE A 230 13.74 14.66 -6.45
N ALA A 231 13.41 15.11 -5.23
CA ALA A 231 12.60 16.30 -5.02
C ALA A 231 13.24 17.56 -5.64
N VAL A 232 14.56 17.72 -5.54
CA VAL A 232 15.29 18.91 -6.02
C VAL A 232 15.14 19.13 -7.54
N PRO A 233 15.39 18.14 -8.43
CA PRO A 233 15.07 18.25 -9.86
C PRO A 233 13.59 18.56 -10.15
N ILE A 234 12.66 17.98 -9.39
CA ILE A 234 11.21 18.18 -9.61
C ILE A 234 10.81 19.63 -9.29
N LEU A 235 11.30 20.19 -8.18
CA LEU A 235 11.10 21.60 -7.78
C LEU A 235 11.62 22.59 -8.84
N GLY A 236 12.64 22.19 -9.60
CA GLY A 236 13.27 23.01 -10.65
C GLY A 236 12.48 23.13 -11.95
N TYR A 237 11.48 22.29 -12.22
CA TYR A 237 10.77 22.33 -13.50
C TYR A 237 9.80 23.53 -13.64
N PRO A 238 9.69 24.13 -14.84
CA PRO A 238 8.76 25.21 -15.11
C PRO A 238 7.32 24.69 -15.25
N ARG A 239 6.32 25.56 -15.02
CA ARG A 239 4.88 25.22 -15.13
C ARG A 239 4.46 24.58 -16.47
N SER A 240 5.18 24.87 -17.55
CA SER A 240 4.99 24.28 -18.87
C SER A 240 6.34 24.17 -19.57
N LEU A 241 6.60 23.02 -20.18
CA LEU A 241 7.79 22.78 -21.02
C LEU A 241 7.70 23.57 -22.33
N LYS A 242 8.87 23.89 -22.90
CA LYS A 242 9.00 24.79 -24.07
C LYS A 242 8.22 24.30 -25.29
N GLU A 243 8.32 23.00 -25.59
CA GLU A 243 7.61 22.28 -26.65
C GLU A 243 6.08 22.58 -26.68
N GLN A 244 5.47 22.76 -25.50
CA GLN A 244 4.05 23.08 -25.35
C GLN A 244 3.73 24.58 -25.38
N LYS A 245 4.68 25.47 -25.05
CA LYS A 245 4.49 26.93 -25.24
C LYS A 245 4.41 27.26 -26.73
N ASP A 246 5.32 26.71 -27.51
CA ASP A 246 5.43 26.97 -28.95
C ASP A 246 4.18 26.48 -29.69
N MET A 247 3.64 25.31 -29.32
CA MET A 247 2.37 24.80 -29.85
C MET A 247 1.13 25.57 -29.35
N LYS A 248 1.12 26.07 -28.10
CA LYS A 248 0.02 26.88 -27.55
C LYS A 248 0.00 28.33 -28.04
N MET A 249 1.00 28.79 -28.78
CA MET A 249 0.94 30.06 -29.54
C MET A 249 0.22 29.92 -30.89
N ILE A 250 0.04 28.70 -31.39
CA ILE A 250 -0.62 28.40 -32.68
C ILE A 250 -2.15 28.25 -32.50
N VAL A 251 -2.60 27.87 -31.30
CA VAL A 251 -4.03 27.70 -30.98
C VAL A 251 -4.60 29.00 -30.38
N PRO A 252 -5.73 29.53 -30.89
CA PRO A 252 -6.34 30.74 -30.33
C PRO A 252 -6.71 30.61 -28.85
N LYS A 253 -6.49 31.68 -28.07
CA LYS A 253 -7.02 31.78 -26.72
C LYS A 253 -8.54 31.91 -26.76
N GLN A 254 -9.26 30.82 -26.47
CA GLN A 254 -10.63 30.96 -25.96
C GLN A 254 -10.58 31.68 -24.60
N ASN A 255 -11.38 32.73 -24.46
CA ASN A 255 -11.58 33.40 -23.19
C ASN A 255 -12.30 32.43 -22.24
N LEU A 256 -11.61 32.03 -21.16
CA LEU A 256 -12.13 31.09 -20.17
C LEU A 256 -12.02 31.72 -18.78
N SER A 257 -12.97 32.58 -18.47
CA SER A 257 -13.09 33.32 -17.20
C SER A 257 -13.66 32.49 -16.04
N ASP A 258 -14.14 31.28 -16.32
CA ASP A 258 -14.79 30.41 -15.35
C ASP A 258 -13.77 29.69 -14.48
N ILE A 259 -13.38 30.34 -13.38
CA ILE A 259 -12.74 29.67 -12.25
C ILE A 259 -13.82 28.87 -11.51
N PRO A 260 -13.75 27.53 -11.44
CA PRO A 260 -14.79 26.72 -10.81
C PRO A 260 -14.80 26.99 -9.30
N SER A 261 -15.82 27.69 -8.81
CA SER A 261 -16.01 27.95 -7.38
C SER A 261 -16.12 26.64 -6.59
N PHE A 262 -15.51 26.61 -5.40
CA PHE A 262 -15.63 25.50 -4.45
C PHE A 262 -17.10 25.19 -4.08
N SER A 263 -18.00 26.18 -4.14
CA SER A 263 -19.44 25.98 -3.95
C SER A 263 -20.13 25.14 -5.04
N GLY A 264 -19.48 24.95 -6.20
CA GLY A 264 -19.93 24.04 -7.26
C GLY A 264 -19.51 22.58 -7.07
N LEU A 265 -18.60 22.28 -6.13
CA LEU A 265 -18.11 20.92 -5.90
C LEU A 265 -19.19 20.00 -5.31
N PRO A 266 -19.99 20.39 -4.29
CA PRO A 266 -21.04 19.53 -3.74
C PRO A 266 -22.16 19.27 -4.75
N SER A 267 -22.53 20.25 -5.57
CA SER A 267 -23.59 20.07 -6.59
C SER A 267 -23.13 19.21 -7.76
N SER A 268 -21.83 19.20 -8.09
CA SER A 268 -21.23 18.30 -9.06
C SER A 268 -21.14 16.87 -8.53
N PHE A 269 -20.66 16.69 -7.30
CA PHE A 269 -20.60 15.38 -6.62
C PHE A 269 -22.00 14.77 -6.46
N SER A 270 -22.98 15.57 -6.01
CA SER A 270 -24.39 15.17 -5.92
C SER A 270 -25.06 14.93 -7.28
N ARG A 271 -24.48 15.35 -8.41
CA ARG A 271 -24.97 15.01 -9.76
C ARG A 271 -24.41 13.68 -10.27
N VAL A 272 -23.24 13.27 -9.77
CA VAL A 272 -22.67 11.94 -10.00
C VAL A 272 -23.39 10.90 -9.13
N LEU A 273 -23.54 11.16 -7.83
CA LEU A 273 -24.25 10.32 -6.85
C LEU A 273 -25.79 10.35 -6.96
N ARG A 274 -26.31 10.45 -8.17
CA ARG A 274 -27.73 10.22 -8.52
C ARG A 274 -27.88 9.19 -9.65
N ARG A 275 -26.78 8.57 -10.08
CA ARG A 275 -26.75 7.60 -11.17
C ARG A 275 -26.63 6.21 -10.56
N LEU A 276 -27.76 5.63 -10.15
CA LEU A 276 -27.83 4.40 -9.36
C LEU A 276 -26.90 3.26 -9.86
N LYS A 277 -26.75 3.08 -11.18
CA LYS A 277 -25.82 2.10 -11.79
C LYS A 277 -24.34 2.41 -11.51
N PHE A 278 -23.94 3.68 -11.52
CA PHE A 278 -22.60 4.14 -11.11
C PHE A 278 -22.40 3.97 -9.61
N ASP A 279 -23.43 4.24 -8.80
CA ASP A 279 -23.37 4.13 -7.35
C ASP A 279 -23.14 2.67 -6.92
N PHE A 280 -23.86 1.71 -7.50
CA PHE A 280 -23.62 0.28 -7.26
C PHE A 280 -22.24 -0.21 -7.74
N ILE A 281 -21.75 0.24 -8.89
CA ILE A 281 -20.38 -0.07 -9.35
C ILE A 281 -19.32 0.53 -8.41
N THR A 282 -19.61 1.69 -7.81
CA THR A 282 -18.73 2.32 -6.80
C THR A 282 -18.74 1.54 -5.49
N CYS A 283 -19.91 1.03 -5.05
CA CYS A 283 -20.01 0.13 -3.89
C CYS A 283 -19.26 -1.19 -4.10
N ALA A 284 -19.31 -1.78 -5.29
CA ALA A 284 -18.48 -2.94 -5.62
C ALA A 284 -16.97 -2.62 -5.53
N GLY A 285 -16.55 -1.46 -6.07
CA GLY A 285 -15.19 -0.96 -5.92
C GLY A 285 -14.75 -0.68 -4.47
N PHE A 286 -15.70 -0.41 -3.56
CA PHE A 286 -15.44 -0.36 -2.12
C PHE A 286 -15.13 -1.75 -1.55
N CYS A 287 -15.94 -2.77 -1.87
CA CYS A 287 -15.72 -4.15 -1.41
C CYS A 287 -14.34 -4.67 -1.85
N GLU A 288 -13.96 -4.46 -3.11
CA GLU A 288 -12.64 -4.82 -3.61
C GLU A 288 -11.52 -4.01 -2.93
N GLY A 289 -11.71 -2.69 -2.74
CA GLY A 289 -10.74 -1.85 -2.03
C GLY A 289 -10.49 -2.26 -0.57
N LEU A 290 -11.51 -2.78 0.12
CA LEU A 290 -11.39 -3.33 1.47
C LEU A 290 -10.54 -4.61 1.46
N VAL A 291 -10.82 -5.56 0.56
CA VAL A 291 -10.06 -6.82 0.44
C VAL A 291 -8.61 -6.54 0.03
N ILE A 292 -8.38 -5.69 -0.97
CA ILE A 292 -7.03 -5.33 -1.43
C ILE A 292 -6.21 -4.64 -0.32
N SER A 293 -6.81 -3.76 0.50
CA SER A 293 -6.07 -3.08 1.57
C SER A 293 -5.81 -3.99 2.78
N GLY A 294 -6.83 -4.74 3.21
CA GLY A 294 -6.71 -5.70 4.32
C GLY A 294 -5.70 -6.81 4.03
N MET A 295 -5.81 -7.44 2.86
CA MET A 295 -4.80 -8.38 2.38
C MET A 295 -3.46 -7.66 2.15
N GLY A 296 -3.43 -6.49 1.52
CA GLY A 296 -2.20 -5.75 1.24
C GLY A 296 -1.32 -5.51 2.47
N SER A 297 -1.92 -5.15 3.61
CA SER A 297 -1.20 -4.96 4.88
C SER A 297 -0.82 -6.26 5.59
N PHE A 298 -1.63 -7.33 5.51
CA PHE A 298 -1.46 -8.52 6.36
C PHE A 298 -1.12 -9.83 5.60
N PHE A 299 -1.11 -9.85 4.28
CA PHE A 299 -0.75 -11.03 3.48
C PHE A 299 0.68 -11.53 3.73
N PRO A 300 1.71 -10.70 4.06
CA PRO A 300 2.98 -11.23 4.57
C PRO A 300 2.80 -12.06 5.85
N LYS A 301 2.02 -11.54 6.82
CA LYS A 301 1.69 -12.22 8.08
C LYS A 301 0.89 -13.50 7.85
N ILE A 302 -0.02 -13.52 6.88
CA ILE A 302 -0.77 -14.73 6.48
C ILE A 302 0.19 -15.78 5.91
N LEU A 303 1.09 -15.43 5.00
CA LEU A 303 2.05 -16.38 4.42
C LEU A 303 3.01 -16.95 5.48
N GLU A 304 3.51 -16.12 6.39
CA GLU A 304 4.39 -16.55 7.49
C GLU A 304 3.66 -17.43 8.52
N GLN A 305 2.44 -17.05 8.94
CA GLN A 305 1.73 -17.73 10.03
C GLN A 305 0.84 -18.91 9.58
N GLN A 306 0.11 -18.79 8.47
CA GLN A 306 -0.83 -19.84 7.99
C GLN A 306 -0.18 -20.82 7.01
N MET A 307 0.77 -20.35 6.20
CA MET A 307 1.46 -21.17 5.20
C MET A 307 2.90 -21.55 5.62
N GLY A 308 3.31 -21.18 6.83
CA GLY A 308 4.63 -21.51 7.39
C GLY A 308 5.82 -20.98 6.56
N CYS A 309 5.61 -19.97 5.70
CA CYS A 309 6.64 -19.50 4.77
C CYS A 309 7.77 -18.77 5.52
N SER A 310 9.02 -19.03 5.14
CA SER A 310 10.13 -18.19 5.63
C SER A 310 9.97 -16.75 5.15
N ALA A 311 10.46 -15.79 5.93
CA ALA A 311 10.34 -14.36 5.62
C ALA A 311 10.92 -13.98 4.23
N GLN A 312 11.90 -14.75 3.73
CA GLN A 312 12.48 -14.63 2.39
C GLN A 312 11.56 -15.24 1.31
N THR A 313 10.90 -16.37 1.61
CA THR A 313 9.91 -16.99 0.71
C THR A 313 8.69 -16.09 0.54
N THR A 314 8.20 -15.52 1.65
CA THR A 314 7.14 -14.50 1.67
C THR A 314 7.50 -13.31 0.79
N ALA A 315 8.72 -12.76 0.92
CA ALA A 315 9.20 -11.68 0.06
C ALA A 315 9.24 -12.06 -1.44
N MET A 316 9.62 -13.29 -1.79
CA MET A 316 9.59 -13.78 -3.17
C MET A 316 8.17 -13.91 -3.72
N VAL A 317 7.25 -14.55 -2.97
CA VAL A 317 5.85 -14.72 -3.39
C VAL A 317 5.18 -13.38 -3.62
N LEU A 318 5.40 -12.40 -2.75
CA LEU A 318 4.81 -11.06 -2.89
C LEU A 318 5.48 -10.23 -3.99
N GLY A 319 6.81 -10.13 -3.95
CA GLY A 319 7.57 -9.23 -4.83
C GLY A 319 7.75 -9.74 -6.26
N ALA A 320 7.96 -11.05 -6.45
CA ALA A 320 8.30 -11.64 -7.75
C ALA A 320 7.15 -12.40 -8.42
N ILE A 321 6.09 -12.77 -7.70
CA ILE A 321 4.93 -13.50 -8.24
C ILE A 321 3.66 -12.64 -8.17
N ALA A 322 3.22 -12.23 -6.99
CA ALA A 322 1.93 -11.57 -6.81
C ALA A 322 1.82 -10.23 -7.55
N VAL A 323 2.82 -9.35 -7.42
CA VAL A 323 2.82 -8.05 -8.11
C VAL A 323 2.84 -8.23 -9.64
N PRO A 324 3.73 -9.04 -10.27
CA PRO A 324 3.66 -9.27 -11.71
C PRO A 324 2.38 -9.97 -12.20
N CYS A 325 1.81 -10.91 -11.44
CA CYS A 325 0.54 -11.57 -11.78
C CYS A 325 -0.66 -10.61 -11.73
N ALA A 326 -0.76 -9.77 -10.70
CA ALA A 326 -1.82 -8.75 -10.60
C ALA A 326 -1.81 -7.85 -11.85
N LEU A 327 -0.62 -7.58 -12.35
CA LEU A 327 -0.39 -6.67 -13.45
C LEU A 327 -0.67 -7.28 -14.82
N PHE A 328 -0.22 -8.52 -15.07
CA PHE A 328 -0.70 -9.31 -16.22
C PHE A 328 -2.24 -9.33 -16.27
N GLY A 329 -2.90 -9.44 -15.12
CA GLY A 329 -4.36 -9.42 -15.00
C GLY A 329 -5.02 -8.18 -15.63
N ILE A 330 -4.55 -6.97 -15.31
CA ILE A 330 -5.12 -5.74 -15.89
C ILE A 330 -4.74 -5.59 -17.38
N MET A 331 -3.54 -6.03 -17.79
CA MET A 331 -3.15 -6.01 -19.20
C MET A 331 -4.05 -6.92 -20.05
N ILE A 332 -4.37 -8.12 -19.55
CA ILE A 332 -5.31 -9.06 -20.17
C ILE A 332 -6.72 -8.48 -20.16
N GLY A 333 -7.20 -7.94 -19.04
CA GLY A 333 -8.52 -7.31 -18.95
C GLY A 333 -8.69 -6.12 -19.92
N GLY A 334 -7.69 -5.24 -20.00
CA GLY A 334 -7.65 -4.13 -20.95
C GLY A 334 -7.59 -4.59 -22.41
N TRP A 335 -6.85 -5.67 -22.70
CA TRP A 335 -6.83 -6.32 -24.01
C TRP A 335 -8.19 -6.91 -24.38
N VAL A 336 -8.84 -7.66 -23.47
CA VAL A 336 -10.18 -8.26 -23.67
C VAL A 336 -11.22 -7.17 -24.00
N ILE A 337 -11.29 -6.11 -23.19
CA ILE A 337 -12.22 -4.98 -23.40
C ILE A 337 -11.99 -4.33 -24.77
N LYS A 338 -10.72 -4.15 -25.18
CA LYS A 338 -10.34 -3.52 -26.45
C LYS A 338 -10.59 -4.43 -27.66
N HIS A 339 -10.29 -5.72 -27.54
CA HIS A 339 -10.36 -6.71 -28.62
C HIS A 339 -11.83 -7.03 -28.97
N TYR A 340 -12.63 -7.37 -27.97
CA TYR A 340 -14.05 -7.68 -28.14
C TYR A 340 -14.95 -6.43 -28.15
N ARG A 341 -14.39 -5.23 -27.95
CA ARG A 341 -15.09 -3.93 -27.93
C ARG A 341 -16.31 -3.93 -26.98
N LEU A 342 -16.10 -4.44 -25.77
CA LEU A 342 -17.19 -4.71 -24.81
C LEU A 342 -18.01 -3.45 -24.47
N LYS A 343 -19.34 -3.56 -24.57
CA LYS A 343 -20.28 -2.55 -24.05
C LYS A 343 -20.38 -2.64 -22.52
N LEU A 344 -20.92 -1.60 -21.87
CA LEU A 344 -20.96 -1.48 -20.40
C LEU A 344 -21.50 -2.74 -19.70
N ASP A 345 -22.62 -3.29 -20.17
CA ASP A 345 -23.25 -4.45 -19.52
C ASP A 345 -22.45 -5.75 -19.73
N HIS A 346 -21.68 -5.83 -20.82
CA HIS A 346 -20.76 -6.94 -21.06
C HIS A 346 -19.47 -6.78 -20.24
N MET A 347 -19.03 -5.55 -19.96
CA MET A 347 -17.95 -5.28 -19.01
C MET A 347 -18.37 -5.62 -17.58
N ILE A 348 -19.61 -5.29 -17.17
CA ILE A 348 -20.19 -5.71 -15.88
C ILE A 348 -20.24 -7.23 -15.76
N LEU A 349 -20.71 -7.95 -16.80
CA LEU A 349 -20.74 -9.40 -16.81
C LEU A 349 -19.32 -10.03 -16.78
N PHE A 350 -18.35 -9.41 -17.46
CA PHE A 350 -16.95 -9.82 -17.39
C PHE A 350 -16.38 -9.64 -15.97
N CYS A 351 -16.57 -8.48 -15.33
CA CYS A 351 -16.22 -8.26 -13.92
C CYS A 351 -16.85 -9.31 -13.00
N LEU A 352 -18.15 -9.57 -13.14
CA LEU A 352 -18.85 -10.59 -12.36
C LEU A 352 -18.24 -11.99 -12.53
N SER A 353 -17.86 -12.38 -13.75
CA SER A 353 -17.18 -13.66 -14.00
C SER A 353 -15.81 -13.76 -13.32
N MET A 354 -15.04 -12.68 -13.30
CA MET A 354 -13.75 -12.61 -12.60
C MET A 354 -13.92 -12.64 -11.07
N ILE A 355 -14.98 -12.02 -10.53
CA ILE A 355 -15.31 -12.06 -9.09
C ILE A 355 -15.73 -13.46 -8.66
N CYS A 356 -16.56 -14.16 -9.44
CA CYS A 356 -16.89 -15.56 -9.18
C CYS A 356 -15.63 -16.44 -9.17
N MET A 357 -14.71 -16.24 -10.12
CA MET A 357 -13.41 -16.93 -10.14
C MET A 357 -12.56 -16.61 -8.90
N ALA A 358 -12.46 -15.34 -8.51
CA ALA A 358 -11.74 -14.88 -7.32
C ALA A 358 -12.34 -15.42 -6.01
N THR A 359 -13.67 -15.58 -5.95
CA THR A 359 -14.36 -16.16 -4.79
C THR A 359 -14.03 -17.65 -4.66
N VAL A 360 -14.00 -18.37 -5.78
CA VAL A 360 -13.59 -19.80 -5.82
C VAL A 360 -12.12 -19.96 -5.42
N THR A 361 -11.20 -19.09 -5.88
CA THR A 361 -9.80 -19.15 -5.42
C THR A 361 -9.64 -18.70 -3.96
N SER A 362 -10.52 -17.86 -3.44
CA SER A 362 -10.52 -17.46 -2.01
C SER A 362 -10.84 -18.61 -1.06
N LEU A 363 -11.44 -19.72 -1.54
CA LEU A 363 -11.59 -20.95 -0.76
C LEU A 363 -10.24 -21.55 -0.34
N ALA A 364 -9.14 -21.21 -1.03
CA ALA A 364 -7.79 -21.62 -0.64
C ALA A 364 -7.36 -21.03 0.72
N LEU A 365 -8.01 -19.97 1.22
CA LEU A 365 -7.76 -19.44 2.57
C LEU A 365 -8.25 -20.39 3.68
N PHE A 366 -9.09 -21.37 3.36
CA PHE A 366 -9.48 -22.48 4.25
C PHE A 366 -8.53 -23.67 4.19
N LEU A 367 -7.53 -23.67 3.30
CA LEU A 367 -6.50 -24.70 3.21
C LEU A 367 -5.36 -24.37 4.18
N SER A 368 -5.62 -24.48 5.48
CA SER A 368 -4.55 -24.47 6.48
C SER A 368 -3.60 -25.65 6.24
N CYS A 369 -2.31 -25.37 6.05
CA CYS A 369 -1.27 -26.38 6.21
C CYS A 369 -1.04 -26.66 7.70
N GLU A 370 -0.48 -27.82 8.04
CA GLU A 370 0.11 -28.01 9.36
C GLU A 370 1.25 -27.00 9.58
N PRO A 371 1.41 -26.44 10.78
CA PRO A 371 2.38 -25.38 11.04
C PRO A 371 3.81 -25.86 10.77
N ALA A 372 4.65 -24.95 10.26
CA ALA A 372 6.03 -25.29 9.91
C ALA A 372 6.81 -25.81 11.12
N ASN A 373 7.40 -27.01 10.98
CA ASN A 373 8.24 -27.60 12.00
C ASN A 373 9.43 -26.69 12.33
N ILE A 374 9.58 -26.35 13.61
CA ILE A 374 10.69 -25.55 14.14
C ILE A 374 12.02 -26.23 13.75
N THR A 375 12.88 -25.50 13.04
CA THR A 375 13.83 -26.12 12.10
C THR A 375 15.07 -26.75 12.75
N GLY A 376 14.93 -27.97 13.24
CA GLY A 376 16.06 -28.82 13.67
C GLY A 376 16.60 -29.77 12.60
N PHE A 377 15.84 -30.08 11.54
CA PHE A 377 16.09 -31.19 10.61
C PHE A 377 15.96 -30.77 9.11
N HIS A 378 16.94 -31.17 8.30
CA HIS A 378 16.93 -31.34 6.83
C HIS A 378 16.98 -30.15 5.80
N ILE A 379 18.18 -29.54 5.66
CA ILE A 379 18.91 -29.20 4.39
C ILE A 379 18.22 -28.34 3.25
N PRO A 380 18.81 -27.99 2.05
CA PRO A 380 18.76 -26.59 1.57
C PRO A 380 18.15 -26.31 0.15
N TYR A 381 18.13 -25.02 -0.23
CA TYR A 381 17.43 -24.42 -1.40
C TYR A 381 18.23 -24.32 -2.74
N PRO A 382 17.52 -24.39 -3.89
CA PRO A 382 17.86 -23.75 -5.18
C PRO A 382 16.89 -22.56 -5.54
N SER A 383 16.97 -21.95 -6.74
CA SER A 383 16.54 -20.54 -6.97
C SER A 383 15.96 -20.16 -8.38
N GLN A 384 15.42 -18.91 -8.51
CA GLN A 384 15.01 -18.13 -9.73
C GLN A 384 13.62 -18.48 -10.36
N SER A 385 12.83 -17.63 -11.09
CA SER A 385 12.91 -16.22 -11.61
C SER A 385 11.50 -15.49 -11.77
N ILE A 386 11.31 -14.50 -12.68
CA ILE A 386 10.32 -13.35 -12.63
C ILE A 386 9.69 -12.98 -14.03
N SER A 387 8.50 -12.32 -14.16
CA SER A 387 8.05 -11.37 -15.27
C SER A 387 6.51 -11.05 -15.28
N VAL A 388 5.90 -10.25 -16.20
CA VAL A 388 5.72 -8.75 -16.33
C VAL A 388 4.56 -8.45 -17.35
N GLU A 389 3.50 -7.62 -17.15
CA GLU A 389 3.38 -6.13 -16.96
C GLU A 389 1.88 -5.63 -17.15
N THR A 390 1.49 -4.32 -17.31
CA THR A 390 0.05 -3.85 -17.10
C THR A 390 -0.61 -2.70 -17.92
N GLU A 391 -1.89 -2.34 -17.56
CA GLU A 391 -2.76 -1.12 -17.79
C GLU A 391 -4.07 -1.30 -18.64
N LEU A 392 -5.13 -0.45 -18.65
CA LEU A 392 -5.90 0.42 -17.69
C LEU A 392 -6.97 1.25 -18.49
N LYS A 393 -7.88 2.00 -17.85
CA LYS A 393 -8.40 3.29 -18.39
C LYS A 393 -8.96 4.26 -17.33
N SER A 394 -8.70 5.57 -17.50
CA SER A 394 -8.86 6.58 -16.45
C SER A 394 -9.81 7.75 -16.82
N LEU A 395 -10.90 7.89 -16.06
CA LEU A 395 -11.51 9.17 -15.67
C LEU A 395 -12.44 8.96 -14.46
N ALA A 396 -13.28 7.92 -14.51
CA ALA A 396 -14.11 7.48 -13.37
C ALA A 396 -13.27 7.19 -12.11
N MET A 397 -12.08 6.61 -12.31
CA MET A 397 -11.06 6.33 -11.29
C MET A 397 -10.86 7.47 -10.28
N GLY A 398 -10.87 8.74 -10.72
CA GLY A 398 -10.56 9.88 -9.84
C GLY A 398 -11.60 10.14 -8.75
N ILE A 399 -12.89 9.91 -9.05
CA ILE A 399 -13.97 10.03 -8.05
C ILE A 399 -14.11 8.72 -7.26
N GLN A 400 -13.96 7.59 -7.94
CA GLN A 400 -14.02 6.25 -7.35
C GLN A 400 -12.94 6.05 -6.28
N TRP A 401 -11.70 6.51 -6.50
CA TRP A 401 -10.60 6.41 -5.52
C TRP A 401 -10.82 7.23 -4.25
N ILE A 402 -11.54 8.36 -4.31
CA ILE A 402 -11.87 9.16 -3.11
C ILE A 402 -12.86 8.38 -2.23
N VAL A 403 -13.91 7.82 -2.84
CA VAL A 403 -14.97 7.08 -2.12
C VAL A 403 -14.48 5.71 -1.64
N ALA A 404 -13.69 4.99 -2.45
CA ALA A 404 -13.15 3.68 -2.09
C ALA A 404 -12.12 3.76 -0.94
N ARG A 405 -11.31 4.83 -0.86
CA ARG A 405 -10.40 5.03 0.28
C ARG A 405 -11.15 5.39 1.56
N LEU A 406 -12.18 6.24 1.46
CA LEU A 406 -13.06 6.63 2.58
C LEU A 406 -13.69 5.43 3.30
N LEU A 407 -14.18 4.44 2.55
CA LEU A 407 -15.00 3.36 3.09
C LEU A 407 -14.31 1.99 3.12
N GLY A 408 -13.34 1.73 2.23
CA GLY A 408 -12.72 0.41 2.07
C GLY A 408 -11.30 0.34 2.58
N THR A 409 -10.41 1.18 2.05
CA THR A 409 -8.96 0.99 2.28
C THR A 409 -8.51 1.39 3.68
N ILE A 410 -9.18 2.35 4.33
CA ILE A 410 -8.92 2.75 5.73
C ILE A 410 -9.36 1.66 6.73
N PRO A 411 -10.61 1.15 6.72
CA PRO A 411 -11.01 0.11 7.67
C PRO A 411 -10.45 -1.28 7.34
N GLY A 412 -10.06 -1.58 6.10
CA GLY A 412 -9.53 -2.91 5.70
C GLY A 412 -8.40 -3.42 6.61
N PRO A 413 -7.27 -2.69 6.75
CA PRO A 413 -6.17 -3.09 7.63
C PRO A 413 -6.57 -3.16 9.11
N VAL A 414 -7.44 -2.25 9.58
CA VAL A 414 -7.92 -2.27 10.98
C VAL A 414 -8.77 -3.51 11.26
N LEU A 415 -9.66 -3.87 10.33
CA LEU A 415 -10.55 -5.03 10.40
C LEU A 415 -9.78 -6.36 10.31
N PHE A 416 -8.79 -6.45 9.43
CA PHE A 416 -7.90 -7.62 9.35
C PHE A 416 -7.02 -7.72 10.60
N GLY A 417 -6.54 -6.60 11.14
CA GLY A 417 -5.86 -6.56 12.44
C GLY A 417 -6.73 -7.07 13.59
N MET A 418 -8.02 -6.71 13.63
CA MET A 418 -8.97 -7.23 14.62
C MET A 418 -9.18 -8.75 14.49
N ILE A 419 -9.13 -9.32 13.28
CA ILE A 419 -9.25 -10.77 13.07
C ILE A 419 -8.03 -11.50 13.65
N PHE A 420 -6.82 -11.02 13.40
CA PHE A 420 -5.60 -11.58 14.01
C PHE A 420 -5.63 -11.46 15.55
N ASP A 421 -6.07 -10.32 16.08
CA ASP A 421 -6.15 -10.11 17.53
C ASP A 421 -7.25 -11.00 18.16
N GLN A 422 -8.36 -11.28 17.47
CA GLN A 422 -9.42 -12.20 17.91
C GLN A 422 -9.02 -13.68 17.84
N SER A 423 -8.15 -14.08 16.92
CA SER A 423 -7.64 -15.45 16.83
C SER A 423 -6.48 -15.75 17.79
N CYS A 424 -6.10 -14.80 18.65
CA CYS A 424 -4.97 -14.96 19.55
C CYS A 424 -5.26 -15.94 20.70
N ILE A 425 -4.43 -16.98 20.84
CA ILE A 425 -4.43 -17.90 22.00
C ILE A 425 -3.53 -17.33 23.11
N LEU A 426 -2.33 -16.85 22.77
CA LEU A 426 -1.32 -16.42 23.74
C LEU A 426 -0.85 -14.99 23.45
N TRP A 427 -1.22 -14.05 24.33
CA TRP A 427 -0.76 -12.67 24.30
C TRP A 427 0.60 -12.50 25.00
N TYR A 428 1.48 -11.68 24.45
CA TYR A 428 2.55 -11.06 25.23
C TYR A 428 1.93 -9.96 26.11
N THR A 429 2.01 -10.09 27.42
CA THR A 429 1.39 -9.14 28.37
C THR A 429 2.46 -8.33 29.12
N ASN A 430 2.55 -7.04 28.81
CA ASN A 430 3.19 -6.07 29.71
C ASN A 430 2.20 -5.62 30.78
N SER A 431 2.69 -5.21 31.95
CA SER A 431 1.93 -4.93 33.19
C SER A 431 0.84 -3.84 33.12
N LYS A 432 0.57 -3.24 31.95
CA LYS A 432 -0.48 -2.23 31.73
C LYS A 432 -1.30 -2.45 30.43
N SER A 433 -0.93 -3.38 29.54
CA SER A 433 -1.69 -3.68 28.31
C SER A 433 -1.17 -4.92 27.56
N SER A 434 -2.05 -5.62 26.84
CA SER A 434 -1.67 -6.59 25.81
C SER A 434 -0.77 -5.96 24.73
N GLY A 435 0.34 -6.64 24.44
CA GLY A 435 1.33 -6.31 23.43
C GLY A 435 0.99 -6.96 22.10
N GLU A 436 1.91 -7.74 21.54
CA GLU A 436 1.65 -8.60 20.40
C GLU A 436 1.02 -9.95 20.78
N CYS A 437 0.59 -10.72 19.80
CA CYS A 437 0.18 -12.11 19.98
C CYS A 437 1.30 -13.08 19.55
N LEU A 438 1.63 -14.02 20.44
CA LEU A 438 2.72 -15.00 20.30
C LEU A 438 2.26 -16.32 19.66
N LEU A 439 0.97 -16.66 19.77
CA LEU A 439 0.38 -17.88 19.20
C LEU A 439 -1.07 -17.63 18.78
N TYR A 440 -1.38 -17.91 17.52
CA TYR A 440 -2.73 -17.78 16.93
C TYR A 440 -3.38 -19.16 16.79
N ASP A 441 -4.70 -19.25 16.98
CA ASP A 441 -5.50 -20.39 16.54
C ASP A 441 -5.55 -20.37 15.01
N HIS A 442 -4.88 -21.35 14.40
CA HIS A 442 -4.73 -21.40 12.95
C HIS A 442 -6.05 -21.69 12.25
N TRP A 443 -6.92 -22.51 12.85
CA TRP A 443 -8.23 -22.87 12.30
C TRP A 443 -9.22 -21.71 12.41
N LEU A 444 -9.26 -21.04 13.57
CA LEU A 444 -10.13 -19.88 13.78
C LEU A 444 -9.70 -18.69 12.91
N LEU A 445 -8.39 -18.44 12.78
CA LEU A 445 -7.84 -17.42 11.89
C LEU A 445 -8.17 -17.72 10.42
N SER A 446 -7.98 -18.96 9.96
CA SER A 446 -8.37 -19.42 8.62
C SER A 446 -9.86 -19.23 8.35
N LEU A 447 -10.71 -19.64 9.30
CA LEU A 447 -12.17 -19.51 9.22
C LEU A 447 -12.62 -18.06 9.11
N TYR A 448 -12.06 -17.16 9.92
CA TYR A 448 -12.39 -15.73 9.90
C TYR A 448 -11.87 -15.03 8.65
N LEU A 449 -10.64 -15.30 8.20
CA LEU A 449 -10.07 -14.71 6.98
C LEU A 449 -10.81 -15.16 5.71
N GLY A 450 -10.98 -16.47 5.52
CA GLY A 450 -11.74 -17.00 4.38
C GLY A 450 -13.20 -16.56 4.42
N GLY A 451 -13.82 -16.59 5.62
CA GLY A 451 -15.19 -16.16 5.83
C GLY A 451 -15.43 -14.69 5.48
N ILE A 452 -14.55 -13.77 5.90
CA ILE A 452 -14.74 -12.35 5.61
C ILE A 452 -14.45 -12.00 4.15
N VAL A 453 -13.39 -12.58 3.55
CA VAL A 453 -13.05 -12.34 2.13
C VAL A 453 -14.18 -12.83 1.23
N ILE A 454 -14.73 -14.01 1.47
CA ILE A 454 -15.85 -14.56 0.69
C ILE A 454 -17.13 -13.75 0.92
N SER A 455 -17.41 -13.33 2.15
CA SER A 455 -18.58 -12.49 2.45
C SER A 455 -18.54 -11.15 1.70
N VAL A 456 -17.37 -10.50 1.66
CA VAL A 456 -17.18 -9.23 0.94
C VAL A 456 -17.21 -9.44 -0.58
N LYS A 457 -16.64 -10.54 -1.10
CA LYS A 457 -16.73 -10.90 -2.53
C LYS A 457 -18.16 -11.25 -2.97
N CYS A 458 -18.96 -11.88 -2.11
CA CYS A 458 -20.38 -12.10 -2.37
C CYS A 458 -21.17 -10.77 -2.39
N ALA A 459 -20.88 -9.83 -1.50
CA ALA A 459 -21.48 -8.49 -1.54
C ALA A 459 -21.09 -7.71 -2.82
N GLU A 460 -19.82 -7.79 -3.24
CA GLU A 460 -19.32 -7.23 -4.50
C GLU A 460 -20.08 -7.80 -5.71
N ALA A 461 -20.24 -9.12 -5.77
CA ALA A 461 -21.00 -9.79 -6.82
C ALA A 461 -22.47 -9.34 -6.85
N VAL A 462 -23.13 -9.20 -5.70
CA VAL A 462 -24.50 -8.66 -5.60
C VAL A 462 -24.58 -7.25 -6.15
N PHE A 463 -23.62 -6.37 -5.82
CA PHE A 463 -23.60 -5.01 -6.36
C PHE A 463 -23.42 -4.97 -7.90
N PHE A 464 -22.58 -5.82 -8.48
CA PHE A 464 -22.47 -5.95 -9.94
C PHE A 464 -23.74 -6.54 -10.59
N VAL A 465 -24.41 -7.51 -9.96
CA VAL A 465 -25.68 -8.06 -10.44
C VAL A 465 -26.78 -6.99 -10.43
N VAL A 466 -26.89 -6.19 -9.37
CA VAL A 466 -27.84 -5.06 -9.32
C VAL A 466 -27.50 -4.00 -10.36
N ALA A 467 -26.22 -3.65 -10.52
CA ALA A 467 -25.77 -2.73 -11.58
C ALA A 467 -26.05 -3.24 -13.00
N TYR A 468 -26.02 -4.57 -13.22
CA TYR A 468 -26.41 -5.17 -14.51
C TYR A 468 -27.89 -4.94 -14.82
N PHE A 469 -28.78 -5.26 -13.87
CA PHE A 469 -30.24 -5.16 -14.06
C PHE A 469 -30.78 -3.72 -14.09
N ILE A 470 -30.07 -2.75 -13.53
CA ILE A 470 -30.40 -1.33 -13.73
C ILE A 470 -30.18 -0.99 -15.21
N LYS A 471 -31.26 -0.64 -15.93
CA LYS A 471 -31.14 -0.04 -17.26
C LYS A 471 -30.34 1.26 -17.17
N SER A 472 -29.47 1.51 -18.14
CA SER A 472 -29.06 2.88 -18.41
C SER A 472 -30.27 3.66 -18.91
N ASP A 473 -30.62 4.77 -18.27
CA ASP A 473 -31.55 5.72 -18.87
C ASP A 473 -30.99 6.17 -20.22
N ASP A 474 -31.76 5.97 -21.29
CA ASP A 474 -31.31 6.22 -22.66
C ASP A 474 -31.01 7.71 -22.87
N TYR A 475 -29.88 8.00 -23.52
CA TYR A 475 -29.42 9.36 -23.80
C TYR A 475 -30.35 10.05 -24.81
N THR A 476 -31.39 10.70 -24.29
CA THR A 476 -32.23 11.67 -25.01
C THR A 476 -32.36 12.95 -24.19
N HIS A 477 -32.28 14.09 -24.88
CA HIS A 477 -32.42 15.44 -24.32
C HIS A 477 -31.40 15.88 -23.25
N ILE A 478 -30.14 16.09 -23.67
CA ILE A 478 -29.58 17.46 -23.64
C ILE A 478 -28.95 17.73 -25.03
N GLN A 479 -29.42 18.79 -25.70
CA GLN A 479 -28.73 19.44 -26.83
C GLN A 479 -28.08 20.72 -26.31
#